data_AF-A0A0H3K5Q4-F1
#
_entry.id   AF-A0A0H3K5Q4-F1
#
_cell.length_a   1.000
_cell.length_b   1.000
_cell.length_c   1.000
_cell.angle_alpha   90.00
_cell.angle_beta   90.00
_cell.angle_gamma   90.00
#
_symmetry.space_group_name_H-M   'P 1'
#
loop_
_entity.id
_entity.type
_entity.pdbx_description
1 polymer ?
#
loop_
_entity_poly.entity_id
_entity_poly.type
_entity_poly.pdbx_seq_one_letter_code
_entity_poly.pdbx_strand_id
1 'polypeptide(L)'
;MLGRKLIALGGLIWVLGSALPAIAEWTPAAKSTVESKLVLLWRSVFRKLDREFKVPAFVDASGNWVTQKEARRYSPCGDVFLAHYCVRDGNIYFNESELSGIALELGDSAAFLALIHEYGHAIQHRLGLLRADRPLKEIELEADCFAGVQMAYLNDLDLLEPNDLDEVVSAYGLYGDYDITSSSHHGTPEERIQWFFKGFQKGMAACLLPAKQPQKPPEKTASHSNCSSRVTVL
;
A
#
# COMPACT_ATOMS: atom_id res chain seq x y z
N MET A 1 -11.63 -13.47 -73.69
CA MET A 1 -11.19 -12.93 -72.38
C MET A 1 -11.76 -13.85 -71.29
N LEU A 2 -10.98 -14.84 -70.84
CA LEU A 2 -10.29 -14.86 -69.54
C LEU A 2 -11.22 -14.88 -68.30
N GLY A 3 -11.71 -16.07 -67.98
CA GLY A 3 -11.63 -16.84 -66.72
C GLY A 3 -11.56 -16.20 -65.31
N ARG A 4 -12.05 -17.05 -64.37
CA ARG A 4 -11.75 -17.18 -62.91
C ARG A 4 -12.57 -16.29 -61.97
N LYS A 5 -12.91 -16.69 -60.74
CA LYS A 5 -12.98 -17.93 -59.94
C LYS A 5 -13.75 -17.50 -58.67
N LEU A 6 -14.52 -18.38 -58.04
CA LEU A 6 -14.98 -18.16 -56.66
C LEU A 6 -13.77 -17.99 -55.73
N ILE A 7 -13.82 -17.00 -54.84
CA ILE A 7 -13.03 -16.99 -53.61
C ILE A 7 -13.98 -16.59 -52.47
N ALA A 8 -14.26 -17.57 -51.61
CA ALA A 8 -14.76 -17.32 -50.27
C ALA A 8 -13.64 -16.68 -49.46
N LEU A 9 -13.90 -15.54 -48.83
CA LEU A 9 -13.07 -15.04 -47.74
C LEU A 9 -13.91 -15.06 -46.48
N GLY A 10 -13.72 -16.14 -45.72
CA GLY A 10 -14.02 -16.16 -44.31
C GLY A 10 -13.16 -15.11 -43.61
N GLY A 11 -13.81 -14.37 -42.72
CA GLY A 11 -13.16 -13.45 -41.80
C GLY A 11 -13.93 -13.52 -40.49
N LEU A 12 -13.80 -14.63 -39.77
CA LEU A 12 -14.03 -14.62 -38.33
C LEU A 12 -12.97 -13.67 -37.77
N ILE A 13 -13.37 -12.43 -37.48
CA ILE A 13 -12.57 -11.54 -36.66
C ILE A 13 -12.61 -12.16 -35.26
N TRP A 14 -11.57 -12.94 -34.95
CA TRP A 14 -11.22 -13.19 -33.56
C TRP A 14 -10.85 -11.83 -32.98
N VAL A 15 -11.81 -11.17 -32.33
CA VAL A 15 -11.47 -10.22 -31.28
C VAL A 15 -10.79 -11.08 -30.23
N LEU A 16 -9.45 -11.17 -30.31
CA LEU A 16 -8.64 -11.60 -29.19
C LEU A 16 -9.08 -10.71 -28.05
N GLY A 17 -9.81 -11.31 -27.10
CA GLY A 17 -10.19 -10.65 -25.88
C GLY A 17 -8.92 -10.06 -25.33
N SER A 18 -8.86 -8.73 -25.25
CA SER A 18 -7.79 -8.04 -24.57
C SER A 18 -7.91 -8.50 -23.13
N ALA A 19 -7.16 -9.54 -22.77
CA ALA A 19 -6.89 -9.84 -21.39
C ALA A 19 -6.45 -8.50 -20.79
N LEU A 20 -7.18 -8.03 -19.79
CA LEU A 20 -6.75 -6.84 -19.06
C LEU A 20 -5.27 -7.07 -18.73
N PRO A 21 -4.39 -6.08 -18.96
CA PRO A 21 -3.00 -6.27 -18.58
C PRO A 21 -3.02 -6.56 -17.07
N ALA A 22 -2.65 -7.80 -16.74
CA ALA A 22 -2.26 -8.16 -15.39
C ALA A 22 -1.12 -7.22 -14.96
N ILE A 23 -0.79 -7.21 -13.68
CA ILE A 23 0.41 -6.50 -13.20
C ILE A 23 1.71 -7.08 -13.77
N ALA A 24 1.62 -8.17 -14.54
CA ALA A 24 2.60 -8.93 -15.33
C ALA A 24 3.66 -8.16 -16.15
N GLU A 25 3.60 -6.83 -16.20
CA GLU A 25 4.74 -6.05 -16.70
C GLU A 25 4.84 -4.67 -16.03
N TRP A 26 6.07 -4.20 -15.78
CA TRP A 26 6.34 -2.82 -15.37
C TRP A 26 6.21 -1.83 -16.54
N THR A 27 4.98 -1.49 -16.91
CA THR A 27 4.67 -0.57 -18.04
C THR A 27 3.78 0.60 -17.64
N PRO A 28 3.74 1.71 -18.41
CA PRO A 28 2.77 2.78 -18.20
C PRO A 28 1.31 2.30 -18.21
N ALA A 29 0.97 1.31 -19.05
CA ALA A 29 -0.38 0.76 -19.13
C ALA A 29 -0.75 -0.05 -17.88
N ALA A 30 0.17 -0.87 -17.37
CA ALA A 30 -0.03 -1.59 -16.12
C ALA A 30 -0.15 -0.63 -14.93
N LYS A 31 0.73 0.39 -14.84
CA LYS A 31 0.63 1.45 -13.82
C LYS A 31 -0.72 2.17 -13.82
N SER A 32 -1.20 2.57 -15.01
CA SER A 32 -2.52 3.19 -15.15
C SER A 32 -3.67 2.25 -14.77
N THR A 33 -3.52 0.95 -15.06
CA THR A 33 -4.49 -0.08 -14.67
C THR A 33 -4.55 -0.21 -13.15
N VAL A 34 -3.40 -0.39 -12.49
CA VAL A 34 -3.30 -0.47 -11.02
C VAL A 34 -3.90 0.79 -10.38
N GLU A 35 -3.46 1.98 -10.78
CA GLU A 35 -3.99 3.25 -10.26
C GLU A 35 -5.52 3.31 -10.38
N SER A 36 -6.05 2.96 -11.56
CA SER A 36 -7.50 2.95 -11.80
C SER A 36 -8.25 1.96 -10.91
N LYS A 37 -7.71 0.75 -10.70
CA LYS A 37 -8.34 -0.25 -9.82
C LYS A 37 -8.32 0.20 -8.36
N LEU A 38 -7.21 0.75 -7.88
CA LEU A 38 -7.12 1.28 -6.51
C LEU A 38 -8.09 2.44 -6.28
N VAL A 39 -8.27 3.31 -7.28
CA VAL A 39 -9.29 4.36 -7.23
C VAL A 39 -10.70 3.77 -7.09
N LEU A 40 -11.04 2.71 -7.81
CA LEU A 40 -12.35 2.06 -7.71
C LEU A 40 -12.56 1.42 -6.34
N LEU A 41 -11.56 0.70 -5.83
CA LEU A 41 -11.58 0.11 -4.49
C LEU A 41 -11.85 1.18 -3.43
N TRP A 42 -11.02 2.21 -3.38
CA TRP A 42 -11.06 3.18 -2.31
C TRP A 42 -12.23 4.15 -2.43
N ARG A 43 -12.69 4.50 -3.64
CA ARG A 43 -13.97 5.21 -3.80
C ARG A 43 -15.16 4.38 -3.28
N SER A 44 -15.12 3.06 -3.45
CA SER A 44 -16.17 2.18 -2.90
C SER A 44 -16.16 2.19 -1.38
N VAL A 45 -14.97 2.05 -0.76
CA VAL A 45 -14.81 2.07 0.69
C VAL A 45 -15.22 3.41 1.30
N PHE A 46 -14.67 4.53 0.80
CA PHE A 46 -14.93 5.86 1.36
C PHE A 46 -16.39 6.30 1.22
N ARG A 47 -17.08 5.87 0.16
CA ARG A 47 -18.53 6.08 0.02
C ARG A 47 -19.32 5.41 1.12
N LYS A 48 -18.93 4.20 1.55
CA LYS A 48 -19.57 3.51 2.70
C LYS A 48 -19.29 4.23 4.02
N LEU A 49 -18.23 5.03 4.09
CA LEU A 49 -17.88 5.85 5.25
C LEU A 49 -18.53 7.24 5.22
N ASP A 50 -19.33 7.56 4.18
CA ASP A 50 -19.86 8.90 3.92
C ASP A 50 -18.76 9.98 3.82
N ARG A 51 -17.67 9.64 3.13
CA ARG A 51 -16.52 10.52 2.93
C ARG A 51 -16.11 10.58 1.47
N GLU A 52 -15.65 11.75 1.05
CA GLU A 52 -15.02 11.90 -0.26
C GLU A 52 -13.63 11.25 -0.27
N PHE A 53 -13.31 10.55 -1.36
CA PHE A 53 -11.97 10.02 -1.60
C PHE A 53 -11.21 10.93 -2.56
N LYS A 54 -10.28 11.73 -2.02
CA LYS A 54 -9.34 12.50 -2.84
C LYS A 54 -8.33 11.55 -3.49
N VAL A 55 -8.36 11.36 -4.79
CA VAL A 55 -7.45 10.43 -5.47
C VAL A 55 -6.00 10.94 -5.40
N PRO A 56 -5.01 10.13 -4.94
CA PRO A 56 -3.59 10.44 -5.12
C PRO A 56 -3.19 10.19 -6.58
N ALA A 57 -2.40 11.09 -7.19
CA ALA A 57 -1.78 10.83 -8.49
C ALA A 57 -0.42 10.14 -8.34
N PHE A 58 -0.04 9.32 -9.32
CA PHE A 58 1.33 8.80 -9.46
C PHE A 58 2.17 9.77 -10.28
N VAL A 59 3.25 10.28 -9.70
CA VAL A 59 4.13 11.28 -10.31
C VAL A 59 5.55 10.74 -10.40
N ASP A 60 6.06 10.63 -11.61
CA ASP A 60 7.46 10.27 -11.82
C ASP A 60 8.36 11.44 -11.37
N ALA A 61 9.21 11.17 -10.37
CA ALA A 61 10.20 12.08 -9.81
C ALA A 61 11.59 11.88 -10.45
N SER A 62 11.75 10.92 -11.35
CA SER A 62 12.94 10.83 -12.20
C SER A 62 12.95 12.04 -13.14
N GLY A 63 13.77 13.04 -12.83
CA GLY A 63 13.93 14.21 -13.68
C GLY A 63 14.35 13.85 -15.12
N ASN A 64 14.04 14.71 -16.09
CA ASN A 64 14.56 14.56 -17.46
C ASN A 64 16.10 14.57 -17.45
N TRP A 65 16.70 13.44 -17.85
CA TRP A 65 18.14 13.18 -17.86
C TRP A 65 19.01 14.15 -18.69
N VAL A 66 18.41 15.04 -19.50
CA VAL A 66 19.13 15.68 -20.61
C VAL A 66 19.73 17.04 -20.27
N THR A 67 19.32 17.70 -19.19
CA THR A 67 20.02 18.92 -18.79
C THR A 67 20.08 19.02 -17.28
N GLN A 68 21.29 19.29 -16.81
CA GLN A 68 21.67 19.62 -15.44
C GLN A 68 22.25 18.45 -14.63
N LYS A 69 23.39 18.77 -14.05
CA LYS A 69 24.25 18.01 -13.13
C LYS A 69 23.55 17.70 -11.78
N GLU A 70 22.22 17.79 -11.76
CA GLU A 70 21.29 17.78 -10.62
C GLU A 70 19.97 17.12 -11.05
N ALA A 71 19.99 15.86 -11.52
CA ALA A 71 18.77 15.08 -11.70
C ALA A 71 18.09 14.90 -10.31
N ARG A 72 17.21 15.83 -9.97
CA ARG A 72 16.58 15.96 -8.64
C ARG A 72 15.49 14.90 -8.48
N ARG A 73 15.77 13.87 -7.67
CA ARG A 73 14.79 12.87 -7.19
C ARG A 73 14.00 13.41 -5.99
N TYR A 74 13.34 14.56 -6.16
CA TYR A 74 12.67 15.24 -5.05
C TYR A 74 11.18 15.40 -5.31
N SER A 75 10.38 15.07 -4.31
CA SER A 75 9.00 15.51 -4.18
C SER A 75 8.94 16.86 -3.45
N PRO A 76 7.78 17.52 -3.46
CA PRO A 76 7.43 18.57 -2.51
C PRO A 76 7.76 18.23 -1.04
N CYS A 77 7.74 16.95 -0.67
CA CYS A 77 7.97 16.49 0.71
C CYS A 77 9.39 15.98 1.00
N GLY A 78 10.31 15.95 0.02
CA GLY A 78 11.69 15.50 0.22
C GLY A 78 12.18 14.50 -0.82
N ASP A 79 13.29 13.85 -0.51
CA ASP A 79 13.92 12.83 -1.37
C ASP A 79 12.97 11.68 -1.71
N VAL A 80 13.08 11.16 -2.93
CA VAL A 80 12.33 10.00 -3.43
C VAL A 80 13.35 8.95 -3.85
N PHE A 81 13.64 8.01 -2.94
CA PHE A 81 14.54 6.90 -3.25
C PHE A 81 13.85 5.91 -4.19
N LEU A 82 12.83 5.20 -3.70
CA LEU A 82 11.96 4.31 -4.51
C LEU A 82 10.62 4.98 -4.82
N ALA A 83 9.84 5.25 -3.77
CA ALA A 83 8.57 5.95 -3.82
C ALA A 83 8.36 6.74 -2.52
N HIS A 84 7.44 7.70 -2.55
CA HIS A 84 7.10 8.53 -1.41
C HIS A 84 5.71 9.17 -1.55
N TYR A 85 4.85 8.97 -0.56
CA TYR A 85 3.59 9.68 -0.40
C TYR A 85 3.81 11.05 0.24
N CYS A 86 3.53 12.12 -0.52
CA CYS A 86 3.66 13.48 -0.02
C CYS A 86 2.35 13.96 0.62
N VAL A 87 2.35 14.10 1.94
CA VAL A 87 1.19 14.62 2.72
C VAL A 87 0.77 16.03 2.28
N ARG A 88 1.72 16.86 1.80
CA ARG A 88 1.49 18.28 1.47
C ARG A 88 0.50 18.49 0.32
N ASP A 89 0.60 17.69 -0.74
CA ASP A 89 -0.29 17.77 -1.91
C ASP A 89 -1.19 16.53 -2.04
N GLY A 90 -0.79 15.42 -1.44
CA GLY A 90 -1.50 14.16 -1.41
C GLY A 90 -1.21 13.24 -2.59
N ASN A 91 -0.08 13.44 -3.29
CA ASN A 91 0.38 12.62 -4.41
C ASN A 91 1.45 11.59 -3.99
N ILE A 92 1.63 10.58 -4.83
CA ILE A 92 2.67 9.56 -4.70
C ILE A 92 3.72 9.84 -5.75
N TYR A 93 4.93 10.10 -5.29
CA TYR A 93 6.09 10.31 -6.14
C TYR A 93 6.90 9.02 -6.22
N PHE A 94 7.42 8.67 -7.38
CA PHE A 94 8.25 7.47 -7.53
C PHE A 94 9.43 7.73 -8.44
N ASN A 95 10.47 6.92 -8.30
CA ASN A 95 11.67 7.00 -9.12
C ASN A 95 11.63 5.86 -10.14
N GLU A 96 11.19 6.18 -11.37
CA GLU A 96 11.02 5.19 -12.44
C GLU A 96 12.29 4.38 -12.69
N SER A 97 13.47 5.00 -12.60
CA SER A 97 14.74 4.32 -12.84
C SER A 97 15.02 3.21 -11.82
N GLU A 98 14.71 3.44 -10.54
CA GLU A 98 14.97 2.45 -9.48
C GLU A 98 13.89 1.37 -9.49
N LEU A 99 12.62 1.75 -9.66
CA LEU A 99 11.53 0.78 -9.74
C LEU A 99 11.62 -0.10 -10.98
N SER A 100 12.11 0.41 -12.12
CA SER A 100 12.42 -0.41 -13.28
C SER A 100 13.56 -1.40 -13.00
N GLY A 101 14.55 -1.01 -12.19
CA GLY A 101 15.61 -1.91 -11.73
C GLY A 101 15.06 -3.04 -10.86
N ILE A 102 14.20 -2.70 -9.89
CA ILE A 102 13.49 -3.69 -9.06
C ILE A 102 12.64 -4.62 -9.92
N ALA A 103 11.90 -4.09 -10.88
CA ALA A 103 11.09 -4.90 -11.78
C ALA A 103 11.93 -5.92 -12.57
N LEU A 104 13.14 -5.53 -12.98
CA LEU A 104 14.07 -6.43 -13.68
C LEU A 104 14.72 -7.47 -12.77
N GLU A 105 15.01 -7.12 -11.52
CA GLU A 105 15.75 -8.00 -10.58
C GLU A 105 14.84 -8.93 -9.77
N LEU A 106 13.69 -8.42 -9.32
CA LEU A 106 12.78 -9.10 -8.40
C LEU A 106 11.40 -9.37 -9.00
N GLY A 107 11.09 -8.79 -10.15
CA GLY A 107 9.78 -8.89 -10.80
C GLY A 107 8.90 -7.64 -10.58
N ASP A 108 7.87 -7.51 -11.40
CA ASP A 108 7.05 -6.29 -11.45
C ASP A 108 6.20 -6.07 -10.20
N SER A 109 5.73 -7.14 -9.55
CA SER A 109 4.93 -7.06 -8.34
C SER A 109 5.76 -6.49 -7.19
N ALA A 110 7.07 -6.78 -7.16
CA ALA A 110 8.01 -6.12 -6.25
C ALA A 110 8.10 -4.60 -6.48
N ALA A 111 8.08 -4.14 -7.73
CA ALA A 111 8.07 -2.71 -8.05
C ALA A 111 6.71 -2.06 -7.74
N PHE A 112 5.60 -2.74 -8.05
CA PHE A 112 4.25 -2.29 -7.72
C PHE A 112 4.02 -2.22 -6.21
N LEU A 113 4.63 -3.10 -5.42
CA LEU A 113 4.56 -3.08 -3.96
C LEU A 113 4.95 -1.71 -3.40
N ALA A 114 6.01 -1.07 -3.93
CA ALA A 114 6.41 0.26 -3.50
C ALA A 114 5.29 1.29 -3.71
N LEU A 115 4.65 1.30 -4.90
CA LEU A 115 3.55 2.23 -5.18
C LEU A 115 2.31 1.95 -4.33
N ILE A 116 1.99 0.67 -4.13
CA ILE A 116 0.81 0.23 -3.36
C ILE A 116 1.02 0.51 -1.86
N HIS A 117 2.25 0.41 -1.35
CA HIS A 117 2.63 0.82 -0.01
C HIS A 117 2.41 2.32 0.22
N GLU A 118 2.90 3.17 -0.69
CA GLU A 118 2.65 4.62 -0.61
C GLU A 118 1.16 4.98 -0.73
N TYR A 119 0.40 4.18 -1.48
CA TYR A 119 -1.06 4.29 -1.49
C TYR A 119 -1.66 3.96 -0.11
N GLY A 120 -1.07 3.02 0.62
CA GLY A 120 -1.37 2.76 2.02
C GLY A 120 -1.25 4.01 2.90
N HIS A 121 -0.15 4.78 2.78
CA HIS A 121 -0.02 6.06 3.45
C HIS A 121 -1.08 7.08 3.02
N ALA A 122 -1.43 7.08 1.73
CA ALA A 122 -2.52 7.91 1.23
C ALA A 122 -3.85 7.57 1.94
N ILE A 123 -4.14 6.30 2.19
CA ILE A 123 -5.31 5.84 2.95
C ILE A 123 -5.22 6.25 4.42
N GLN A 124 -4.08 6.04 5.07
CA GLN A 124 -3.88 6.46 6.46
C GLN A 124 -4.12 7.96 6.63
N HIS A 125 -3.57 8.79 5.75
CA HIS A 125 -3.75 10.23 5.78
C HIS A 125 -5.24 10.58 5.65
N ARG A 126 -5.93 9.98 4.68
CA ARG A 126 -7.36 10.24 4.45
C ARG A 126 -8.21 9.74 5.60
N LEU A 127 -7.85 8.66 6.27
CA LEU A 127 -8.57 8.15 7.45
C LEU A 127 -8.22 8.88 8.76
N GLY A 128 -7.26 9.81 8.74
CA GLY A 128 -6.80 10.51 9.93
C GLY A 128 -5.95 9.65 10.87
N LEU A 129 -5.29 8.62 10.33
CA LEU A 129 -4.48 7.65 11.07
C LEU A 129 -3.02 8.09 11.25
N LEU A 130 -2.56 9.07 10.46
CA LEU A 130 -1.24 9.69 10.59
C LEU A 130 -1.23 10.67 11.77
N ARG A 131 -0.87 10.16 12.96
CA ARG A 131 -0.77 10.94 14.20
C ARG A 131 0.70 11.07 14.61
N ALA A 132 1.10 12.26 15.04
CA ALA A 132 2.49 12.58 15.38
C ALA A 132 3.06 11.78 16.57
N ASP A 133 2.20 11.19 17.39
CA ASP A 133 2.59 10.41 18.57
C ASP A 133 2.63 8.89 18.31
N ARG A 134 2.38 8.45 17.07
CA ARG A 134 2.55 7.05 16.69
C ARG A 134 4.02 6.76 16.37
N PRO A 135 4.57 5.64 16.84
CA PRO A 135 5.87 5.17 16.38
C PRO A 135 5.88 5.00 14.86
N LEU A 136 6.97 5.39 14.20
CA LEU A 136 7.12 5.25 12.74
C LEU A 136 6.82 3.82 12.29
N LYS A 137 7.42 2.82 12.94
CA LYS A 137 7.18 1.40 12.65
C LYS A 137 5.69 1.02 12.61
N GLU A 138 4.86 1.56 13.49
CA GLU A 138 3.43 1.26 13.48
C GLU A 138 2.70 1.88 12.29
N ILE A 139 3.17 3.03 11.80
CA ILE A 139 2.65 3.69 10.60
C ILE A 139 3.03 2.87 9.37
N GLU A 140 4.31 2.47 9.27
CA GLU A 140 4.85 1.70 8.16
C GLU A 140 4.20 0.31 8.03
N LEU A 141 4.09 -0.43 9.14
CA LEU A 141 3.44 -1.74 9.14
C LEU A 141 1.93 -1.66 8.85
N GLU A 142 1.26 -0.58 9.27
CA GLU A 142 -0.14 -0.36 8.90
C GLU A 142 -0.28 -0.03 7.40
N ALA A 143 0.68 0.69 6.80
CA ALA A 143 0.73 0.91 5.35
C ALA A 143 0.97 -0.39 4.59
N ASP A 144 1.85 -1.28 5.05
CA ASP A 144 2.05 -2.63 4.50
C ASP A 144 0.75 -3.46 4.56
N CYS A 145 -0.02 -3.37 5.64
CA CYS A 145 -1.32 -4.03 5.71
C CYS A 145 -2.32 -3.46 4.70
N PHE A 146 -2.39 -2.13 4.55
CA PHE A 146 -3.19 -1.55 3.48
C PHE A 146 -2.71 -1.98 2.10
N ALA A 147 -1.40 -2.18 1.90
CA ALA A 147 -0.88 -2.75 0.66
C ALA A 147 -1.39 -4.18 0.41
N GLY A 148 -1.44 -5.01 1.45
CA GLY A 148 -2.05 -6.33 1.38
C GLY A 148 -3.53 -6.30 0.96
N VAL A 149 -4.33 -5.39 1.51
CA VAL A 149 -5.74 -5.22 1.12
C VAL A 149 -5.88 -4.88 -0.37
N GLN A 150 -5.01 -4.01 -0.85
CA GLN A 150 -4.99 -3.58 -2.24
C GLN A 150 -4.57 -4.71 -3.17
N MET A 151 -3.54 -5.48 -2.78
CA MET A 151 -3.09 -6.64 -3.54
C MET A 151 -4.16 -7.75 -3.59
N ALA A 152 -4.88 -7.99 -2.48
CA ALA A 152 -6.00 -8.93 -2.48
C ALA A 152 -7.12 -8.49 -3.43
N TYR A 153 -7.42 -7.19 -3.52
CA TYR A 153 -8.39 -6.68 -4.49
C TYR A 153 -7.93 -6.84 -5.94
N LEU A 154 -6.63 -6.65 -6.22
CA LEU A 154 -6.08 -6.92 -7.56
C LEU A 154 -6.13 -8.42 -7.88
N ASN A 155 -5.88 -9.28 -6.89
CA ASN A 155 -5.97 -10.73 -7.03
C ASN A 155 -7.41 -11.18 -7.35
N ASP A 156 -8.41 -10.62 -6.67
CA ASP A 156 -9.83 -10.89 -6.92
C ASP A 156 -10.30 -10.45 -8.33
N LEU A 157 -9.50 -9.62 -9.02
CA LEU A 157 -9.73 -9.18 -10.39
C LEU A 157 -8.92 -9.99 -11.41
N ASP A 158 -8.27 -11.08 -11.00
CA ASP A 158 -7.38 -11.90 -11.82
C ASP A 158 -6.25 -11.08 -12.47
N LEU A 159 -5.74 -10.07 -11.75
CA LEU A 159 -4.65 -9.23 -12.24
C LEU A 159 -3.27 -9.66 -11.75
N LEU A 160 -3.17 -10.70 -10.92
CA LEU A 160 -1.89 -11.22 -10.44
C LEU A 160 -1.46 -12.46 -11.22
N GLU A 161 -0.16 -12.58 -11.44
CA GLU A 161 0.50 -13.80 -11.86
C GLU A 161 0.80 -14.71 -10.65
N PRO A 162 0.96 -16.04 -10.87
CA PRO A 162 1.19 -16.98 -9.77
C PRO A 162 2.39 -16.67 -8.86
N ASN A 163 3.42 -16.01 -9.38
CA ASN A 163 4.65 -15.63 -8.67
C ASN A 163 4.58 -14.27 -7.96
N ASP A 164 3.56 -13.44 -8.21
CA ASP A 164 3.54 -12.05 -7.74
C ASP A 164 3.61 -11.90 -6.21
N LEU A 165 3.10 -12.88 -5.46
CA LEU A 165 3.18 -12.88 -4.00
C LEU A 165 4.58 -13.29 -3.51
N ASP A 166 5.31 -14.13 -4.24
CA ASP A 166 6.68 -14.51 -3.92
C ASP A 166 7.65 -13.35 -4.18
N GLU A 167 7.37 -12.53 -5.20
CA GLU A 167 8.11 -11.29 -5.48
C GLU A 167 7.93 -10.26 -4.36
N VAL A 168 6.71 -10.10 -3.83
CA VAL A 168 6.44 -9.27 -2.65
C VAL A 168 7.25 -9.73 -1.44
N VAL A 169 7.27 -11.05 -1.18
CA VAL A 169 8.07 -11.62 -0.07
C VAL A 169 9.56 -11.34 -0.28
N SER A 170 10.05 -11.50 -1.50
CA SER A 170 11.44 -11.21 -1.87
C SER A 170 11.79 -9.73 -1.68
N ALA A 171 10.89 -8.83 -2.08
CA ALA A 171 11.03 -7.38 -1.89
C ALA A 171 11.13 -7.01 -0.41
N TYR A 172 10.27 -7.57 0.46
CA TYR A 172 10.36 -7.34 1.90
C TYR A 172 11.64 -7.93 2.51
N GLY A 173 12.13 -9.06 1.98
CA GLY A 173 13.44 -9.60 2.36
C GLY A 173 14.59 -8.64 2.07
N LEU A 174 14.55 -7.95 0.93
CA LEU A 174 15.59 -7.01 0.49
C LEU A 174 15.47 -5.63 1.16
N TYR A 175 14.25 -5.13 1.33
CA TYR A 175 13.97 -3.75 1.77
C TYR A 175 13.41 -3.62 3.20
N GLY A 176 13.29 -4.71 3.95
CA GLY A 176 13.03 -4.67 5.39
C GLY A 176 14.29 -4.26 6.16
N ASP A 177 14.14 -3.57 7.29
CA ASP A 177 15.31 -3.19 8.08
C ASP A 177 15.67 -4.26 9.11
N TYR A 178 16.96 -4.48 9.29
CA TYR A 178 17.48 -5.44 10.26
C TYR A 178 17.94 -4.77 11.56
N ASP A 179 18.20 -3.45 11.54
CA ASP A 179 18.53 -2.68 12.74
C ASP A 179 17.26 -2.22 13.47
N ILE A 180 16.81 -3.08 14.38
CA ILE A 180 15.62 -2.82 15.20
C ILE A 180 15.79 -1.70 16.24
N THR A 181 17.01 -1.15 16.39
CA THR A 181 17.30 -0.10 17.37
C THR A 181 17.12 1.31 16.80
N SER A 182 17.06 1.43 15.48
CA SER A 182 16.83 2.69 14.79
C SER A 182 15.42 3.22 15.04
N SER A 183 15.31 4.51 15.40
CA SER A 183 14.00 5.19 15.47
C SER A 183 13.36 5.37 14.09
N SER A 184 14.15 5.23 13.02
CA SER A 184 13.70 5.29 11.63
C SER A 184 13.39 3.90 11.06
N HIS A 185 13.20 2.90 11.92
CA HIS A 185 12.90 1.53 11.51
C HIS A 185 11.46 1.38 10.99
N HIS A 186 11.31 0.85 9.78
CA HIS A 186 10.05 0.59 9.09
C HIS A 186 9.43 -0.77 9.43
N GLY A 187 10.22 -1.68 10.01
CA GLY A 187 9.82 -3.05 10.35
C GLY A 187 10.77 -4.09 9.75
N THR A 188 10.95 -5.22 10.46
CA THR A 188 11.79 -6.31 9.94
C THR A 188 11.09 -6.96 8.74
N PRO A 189 11.82 -7.66 7.85
CA PRO A 189 11.19 -8.39 6.76
C PRO A 189 10.00 -9.25 7.21
N GLU A 190 10.15 -9.97 8.32
CA GLU A 190 9.10 -10.82 8.87
C GLU A 190 7.89 -10.02 9.36
N GLU A 191 8.11 -8.88 10.03
CA GLU A 191 7.02 -8.00 10.46
C GLU A 191 6.26 -7.45 9.24
N ARG A 192 6.98 -6.96 8.24
CA ARG A 192 6.39 -6.38 7.02
C ARG A 192 5.57 -7.42 6.25
N ILE A 193 6.13 -8.62 6.05
CA ILE A 193 5.42 -9.77 5.43
C ILE A 193 4.16 -10.13 6.23
N GLN A 194 4.26 -10.22 7.56
CA GLN A 194 3.13 -10.56 8.42
C GLN A 194 2.00 -9.52 8.31
N TRP A 195 2.33 -8.23 8.30
CA TRP A 195 1.34 -7.17 8.19
C TRP A 195 0.71 -7.09 6.80
N PHE A 196 1.51 -7.26 5.75
CA PHE A 196 1.01 -7.40 4.38
C PHE A 196 -0.02 -8.54 4.29
N PHE A 197 0.34 -9.76 4.70
CA PHE A 197 -0.58 -10.90 4.60
C PHE A 197 -1.78 -10.79 5.55
N LYS A 198 -1.65 -10.06 6.67
CA LYS A 198 -2.79 -9.74 7.53
C LYS A 198 -3.85 -8.95 6.75
N GLY A 199 -3.44 -7.93 6.00
CA GLY A 199 -4.34 -7.15 5.16
C GLY A 199 -4.89 -7.94 3.97
N PHE A 200 -4.01 -8.70 3.31
CA PHE A 200 -4.37 -9.55 2.17
C PHE A 200 -5.46 -10.57 2.53
N GLN A 201 -5.34 -11.22 3.69
CA GLN A 201 -6.25 -12.31 4.09
C GLN A 201 -7.49 -11.82 4.85
N LYS A 202 -7.37 -10.75 5.63
CA LYS A 202 -8.41 -10.33 6.59
C LYS A 202 -9.04 -8.98 6.25
N GLY A 203 -8.57 -8.32 5.20
CA GLY A 203 -9.08 -7.03 4.74
C GLY A 203 -8.77 -5.87 5.69
N MET A 204 -9.30 -4.70 5.31
CA MET A 204 -9.02 -3.41 5.95
C MET A 204 -9.27 -3.38 7.47
N ALA A 205 -10.31 -4.08 7.96
CA ALA A 205 -10.63 -4.06 9.38
C ALA A 205 -9.49 -4.61 10.25
N ALA A 206 -8.68 -5.53 9.72
CA ALA A 206 -7.52 -6.07 10.41
C ALA A 206 -6.31 -5.12 10.44
N CYS A 207 -6.25 -4.14 9.54
CA CYS A 207 -5.17 -3.15 9.50
C CYS A 207 -5.32 -2.08 10.57
N LEU A 208 -6.55 -1.78 10.96
CA LEU A 208 -6.83 -0.78 11.99
C LEU A 208 -6.39 -1.32 13.35
N LEU A 209 -5.35 -0.73 13.93
CA LEU A 209 -5.00 -0.99 15.32
C LEU A 209 -6.21 -0.62 16.22
N PRO A 210 -6.54 -1.44 17.22
CA PRO A 210 -7.60 -1.08 18.15
C PRO A 210 -7.26 0.25 18.81
N ALA A 211 -8.22 1.17 18.87
CA ALA A 211 -8.03 2.44 19.55
C ALA A 211 -7.50 2.18 20.97
N LYS A 212 -6.37 2.80 21.32
CA LYS A 212 -5.83 2.75 22.68
C LYS A 212 -6.96 3.28 23.59
N GLN A 213 -7.55 2.41 24.41
CA GLN A 213 -8.56 2.88 25.36
C GLN A 213 -7.91 3.94 26.25
N PRO A 214 -8.60 5.04 26.58
CA PRO A 214 -8.09 5.99 27.55
C PRO A 214 -7.73 5.20 28.81
N GLN A 215 -6.47 5.27 29.23
CA GLN A 215 -6.01 4.59 30.44
C GLN A 215 -6.93 5.04 31.58
N LYS A 216 -7.69 4.10 32.14
CA LYS A 216 -8.48 4.36 33.34
C LYS A 216 -7.49 4.86 34.41
N PRO A 217 -7.72 6.02 35.05
CA PRO A 217 -6.83 6.50 36.09
C PRO A 217 -6.66 5.40 37.15
N PRO A 218 -5.45 5.25 37.73
CA PRO A 218 -5.20 4.22 38.72
C PRO A 218 -6.26 4.31 39.80
N GLU A 219 -6.96 3.19 40.00
CA GLU A 219 -7.98 3.05 41.03
C GLU A 219 -7.29 3.30 42.37
N LYS A 220 -7.67 4.39 43.05
CA LYS A 220 -7.19 4.65 44.41
C LYS A 220 -7.64 3.47 45.25
N THR A 221 -6.70 2.61 45.64
CA THR A 221 -6.95 1.55 46.61
C THR A 221 -7.39 2.22 47.91
N ALA A 222 -8.69 2.15 48.19
CA ALA A 222 -9.20 2.51 49.49
C ALA A 222 -8.61 1.51 50.49
N SER A 223 -7.69 1.98 51.32
CA SER A 223 -7.21 1.24 52.49
C SER A 223 -8.41 1.03 53.41
N HIS A 224 -8.96 -0.18 53.42
CA HIS A 224 -9.92 -0.61 54.42
C HIS A 224 -9.17 -0.79 55.75
N SER A 225 -9.10 0.26 56.55
CA SER A 225 -8.81 0.13 57.98
C SER A 225 -10.04 -0.47 58.66
N ASN A 226 -9.82 -1.62 59.32
CA ASN A 226 -10.79 -2.35 60.11
C ASN A 226 -11.55 -1.43 61.09
N CYS A 227 -12.86 -1.32 60.93
CA CYS A 227 -13.74 -0.80 61.97
C CYS A 227 -14.25 -1.99 62.81
N SER A 228 -13.52 -2.30 63.88
CA SER A 228 -14.03 -3.15 64.97
C SER A 228 -14.13 -2.28 66.21
N SER A 229 -15.34 -1.85 66.55
CA SER A 229 -15.64 -1.23 67.85
C SER A 229 -17.10 -1.47 68.20
N ARG A 230 -17.27 -2.56 68.96
CA ARG A 230 -18.34 -2.91 69.90
C ARG A 230 -19.43 -1.84 70.13
N VAL A 231 -20.67 -2.19 69.76
CA VAL A 231 -21.88 -1.58 70.32
C VAL A 231 -22.06 -2.11 71.73
N THR A 232 -21.99 -1.23 72.73
CA THR A 232 -22.44 -1.52 74.10
C THR A 232 -23.84 -0.95 74.26
N VAL A 233 -24.77 -1.82 74.63
CA VAL A 233 -26.15 -1.51 75.00
C VAL A 233 -26.15 -0.82 76.37
N LEU A 234 -26.77 0.36 76.45
CA LEU A 234 -27.65 0.86 77.52
C LEU A 234 -28.35 2.15 77.04
#